data_AF-A0A8D8B2I7-F1
#
_entry.id   AF-A0A8D8B2I7-F1
#
_cell.length_a   1.000
_cell.length_b   1.000
_cell.length_c   1.000
_cell.angle_alpha   90.00
_cell.angle_beta   90.00
_cell.angle_gamma   90.00
#
_symmetry.space_group_name_H-M   'P 1'
#
loop_
_entity.id
_entity.type
_entity.pdbx_description
1 polymer ?
#
loop_
_entity_poly.entity_id
_entity_poly.type
_entity_poly.pdbx_seq_one_letter_code
_entity_poly.pdbx_strand_id
1 'polypeptide(L)'
;MIDTRGAGQGGLGVTVEGPCEAAINCRDNGDGTCNVAYLPTEIGDYTINITFNDDHIAGSPFQAIIVPEPNLSRIRVSGMGIQPHGVIMNAPTDFMVDM
;
A
#
# COMPACT_ATOMS: atom_id res chain seq x y z
N MET A 1 -0.86 6.99 -1.72
CA MET A 1 -1.28 8.18 -2.49
C MET A 1 -1.12 9.38 -1.58
N ILE A 2 -0.54 10.45 -2.08
CA ILE A 2 -0.28 11.69 -1.35
C ILE A 2 -1.02 12.80 -2.08
N ASP A 3 -1.82 13.57 -1.35
CA ASP A 3 -2.55 14.72 -1.88
C ASP A 3 -1.76 15.99 -1.56
N THR A 4 -1.31 16.72 -2.59
CA THR A 4 -0.57 17.98 -2.44
C THR A 4 -1.43 19.20 -2.81
N ARG A 5 -2.72 19.01 -3.09
CA ARG A 5 -3.64 20.12 -3.39
C ARG A 5 -3.75 21.03 -2.18
N GLY A 6 -3.43 22.31 -2.38
CA GLY A 6 -3.47 23.32 -1.32
C GLY A 6 -2.23 23.36 -0.42
N ALA A 7 -1.21 22.52 -0.67
CA ALA A 7 0.06 22.57 0.06
C ALA A 7 0.93 23.79 -0.31
N GLY A 8 0.58 24.49 -1.40
CA GLY A 8 1.36 25.62 -1.93
C GLY A 8 2.37 25.17 -2.99
N GLN A 9 3.26 26.08 -3.37
CA GLN A 9 4.33 25.76 -4.33
C GLN A 9 5.48 25.08 -3.59
N GLY A 10 5.91 23.92 -4.07
CA GLY A 10 6.92 23.14 -3.35
C GLY A 10 7.25 21.79 -3.94
N GLY A 11 8.28 21.16 -3.37
CA GLY A 11 8.74 19.82 -3.76
C GLY A 11 8.36 18.75 -2.73
N LEU A 12 7.96 17.57 -3.23
CA LEU A 12 7.72 16.39 -2.41
C LEU A 12 9.02 15.58 -2.28
N GLY A 13 9.50 15.40 -1.05
CA GLY A 13 10.60 14.50 -0.72
C GLY A 13 10.08 13.16 -0.22
N VAL A 14 10.66 12.06 -0.68
CA VAL A 14 10.36 10.70 -0.20
C VAL A 14 11.67 9.97 0.04
N THR A 15 11.87 9.46 1.25
CA THR A 15 12.97 8.53 1.54
C THR A 15 12.44 7.30 2.28
N VAL A 16 13.13 6.17 2.08
CA VAL A 16 12.84 4.91 2.76
C VAL A 16 14.13 4.43 3.40
N GLU A 17 14.14 4.37 4.72
CA GLU A 17 15.28 3.96 5.53
C GLU A 17 14.99 2.61 6.18
N GLY A 18 15.92 1.68 6.11
CA GLY A 18 15.72 0.34 6.66
C GLY A 18 16.86 -0.62 6.32
N PRO A 19 16.63 -1.94 6.45
CA PRO A 19 17.61 -2.99 6.20
C PRO A 19 18.30 -2.93 4.84
N CYS A 20 17.57 -2.52 3.79
CA CYS A 20 18.11 -2.39 2.44
C CYS A 20 17.64 -1.09 1.77
N GLU A 21 18.34 -0.68 0.72
CA GLU A 21 17.83 0.36 -0.18
C GLU A 21 16.59 -0.17 -0.91
N ALA A 22 15.48 0.56 -0.82
CA ALA A 22 14.24 0.22 -1.51
C ALA A 22 14.13 1.04 -2.79
N ALA A 23 13.78 0.39 -3.91
CA ALA A 23 13.48 1.11 -5.14
C ALA A 23 12.20 1.94 -4.94
N ILE A 24 12.28 3.25 -5.19
CA ILE A 24 11.15 4.17 -5.06
C ILE A 24 10.68 4.58 -6.45
N ASN A 25 9.37 4.48 -6.69
CA ASN A 25 8.73 4.99 -7.89
C ASN A 25 7.67 6.01 -7.51
N CYS A 26 7.77 7.19 -8.11
CA CYS A 26 6.84 8.30 -7.91
C CYS A 26 6.14 8.60 -9.23
N ARG A 27 4.81 8.55 -9.22
CA ARG A 27 3.97 8.91 -10.36
C ARG A 27 3.10 10.10 -9.99
N ASP A 28 3.27 11.20 -10.71
CA ASP A 28 2.35 12.33 -10.68
C ASP A 28 1.07 11.96 -11.46
N ASN A 29 -0.09 12.22 -10.88
CA ASN A 29 -1.38 11.98 -11.51
C ASN A 29 -1.89 13.19 -12.31
N GLY A 30 -1.24 14.36 -12.20
CA GLY A 30 -1.61 15.58 -12.93
C GLY A 30 -2.85 16.30 -12.38
N ASP A 31 -3.36 15.86 -11.24
CA ASP A 31 -4.51 16.44 -10.53
C ASP A 31 -4.13 17.04 -9.17
N GLY A 32 -2.83 17.16 -8.88
CA GLY A 32 -2.30 17.57 -7.59
C GLY A 32 -2.19 16.42 -6.58
N THR A 33 -2.28 15.17 -7.04
CA THR A 33 -1.96 13.98 -6.23
C THR A 33 -0.80 13.20 -6.82
N CYS A 34 -0.02 12.55 -5.96
CA CYS A 34 1.11 11.71 -6.32
C CYS A 34 0.96 10.29 -5.76
N ASN A 35 1.24 9.29 -6.58
CA ASN A 35 1.35 7.90 -6.17
C ASN A 35 2.81 7.54 -5.95
N VAL A 36 3.14 7.13 -4.73
CA VAL A 36 4.47 6.70 -4.33
C VAL A 36 4.42 5.21 -4.00
N ALA A 37 5.31 4.45 -4.60
CA ALA A 37 5.51 3.03 -4.34
C ALA A 37 6.97 2.78 -3.97
N TYR A 38 7.19 1.86 -3.03
CA TYR A 38 8.50 1.38 -2.63
C TYR A 38 8.54 -0.14 -2.71
N LEU A 39 9.69 -0.71 -3.07
CA LEU A 39 9.90 -2.15 -3.18
C LEU A 39 11.10 -2.57 -2.31
N PRO A 40 10.88 -2.92 -1.03
CA PRO A 40 11.91 -3.48 -0.18
C PRO A 40 12.13 -4.96 -0.54
N THR A 41 13.38 -5.41 -0.53
CA THR A 41 13.75 -6.80 -0.82
C THR A 41 14.21 -7.58 0.40
N GLU A 42 14.32 -6.92 1.54
CA GLU A 42 14.71 -7.54 2.81
C GLU A 42 13.63 -7.38 3.87
N ILE A 43 13.60 -8.35 4.79
CA ILE A 43 12.68 -8.37 5.94
C ILE A 43 13.20 -7.40 7.00
N GLY A 44 12.28 -6.67 7.63
CA GLY A 44 12.58 -5.82 8.78
C GLY A 44 11.73 -4.56 8.82
N ASP A 45 12.11 -3.66 9.71
CA ASP A 45 11.40 -2.41 9.96
C ASP A 45 11.95 -1.31 9.05
N TYR A 46 11.05 -0.63 8.36
CA TYR A 46 11.35 0.49 7.46
C TYR A 46 10.66 1.76 7.94
N THR A 47 11.40 2.86 7.90
CA THR A 47 10.90 4.22 8.16
C THR A 47 10.77 4.95 6.83
N ILE A 48 9.54 5.35 6.49
CA ILE A 48 9.23 6.10 5.28
C ILE A 48 9.04 7.57 5.65
N ASN A 49 9.97 8.41 5.23
CA ASN A 49 9.88 9.86 5.38
C ASN A 49 9.22 10.47 4.16
N ILE A 50 8.23 11.32 4.39
CA ILE A 50 7.56 12.11 3.36
C ILE A 50 7.58 13.55 3.83
N THR A 51 8.25 14.40 3.05
CA THR A 51 8.39 15.81 3.33
C THR A 51 7.80 16.65 2.19
N PHE A 52 7.31 17.84 2.52
CA PHE A 52 6.93 18.85 1.56
C PHE A 52 7.67 20.13 1.92
N ASN A 53 8.49 20.65 1.00
CA ASN A 53 9.42 21.76 1.28
C ASN A 53 10.30 21.50 2.51
N ASP A 54 10.91 20.31 2.57
CA ASP A 54 11.80 19.85 3.65
C ASP A 54 11.15 19.67 5.03
N ASP A 55 9.87 19.99 5.19
CA ASP A 55 9.09 19.75 6.40
C ASP A 55 8.27 18.45 6.30
N HIS A 56 8.20 17.68 7.40
CA HIS A 56 7.38 16.47 7.44
C HIS A 56 5.90 16.79 7.25
N ILE A 57 5.25 16.03 6.36
CA ILE A 57 3.79 16.08 6.28
C ILE A 57 3.15 15.44 7.52
N ALA A 58 1.86 15.70 7.73
CA ALA A 58 1.12 15.05 8.81
C ALA A 58 1.20 13.51 8.69
N GLY A 59 1.60 12.87 9.79
CA GLY A 59 1.76 11.42 9.89
C GLY A 59 3.12 10.89 9.45
N SER A 60 3.98 11.71 8.85
CA SER A 60 5.37 11.34 8.61
C SER A 60 6.20 11.50 9.90
N PRO A 61 7.15 10.60 10.18
CA PRO A 61 7.48 9.38 9.42
C PRO A 61 6.47 8.24 9.59
N PHE A 62 6.30 7.44 8.54
CA PHE A 62 5.47 6.24 8.54
C PHE A 62 6.32 5.00 8.80
N GLN A 63 5.81 4.05 9.59
CA GLN A 63 6.49 2.79 9.87
C GLN A 63 5.89 1.65 9.04
N ALA A 64 6.73 0.86 8.38
CA ALA A 64 6.34 -0.34 7.64
C ALA A 64 7.18 -1.54 8.10
N ILE A 65 6.51 -2.62 8.50
CA ILE A 65 7.17 -3.86 8.91
C ILE A 65 7.04 -4.83 7.74
N ILE A 66 8.17 -5.16 7.12
CA ILE A 66 8.25 -6.12 6.02
C ILE A 66 8.53 -7.49 6.62
N VAL A 67 7.63 -8.43 6.40
CA VAL A 67 7.68 -9.79 6.95
C VAL A 67 7.90 -10.81 5.81
N PRO A 68 8.37 -12.03 6.12
CA PRO A 68 8.45 -13.09 5.12
C PRO A 68 7.10 -13.33 4.43
N GLU A 69 7.14 -13.80 3.18
CA GLU A 69 5.93 -14.23 2.50
C GLU A 69 5.18 -15.27 3.35
N PRO A 70 3.90 -15.03 3.65
CA PRO A 70 3.11 -16.00 4.37
C PRO A 70 2.95 -17.26 3.52
N ASN A 71 2.94 -18.42 4.17
CA ASN A 71 2.63 -19.66 3.48
C ASN A 71 1.12 -19.72 3.17
N LEU A 72 0.73 -19.26 1.99
CA LEU A 72 -0.66 -19.21 1.54
C LEU A 72 -1.21 -20.57 1.08
N SER A 73 -0.41 -21.64 1.06
CA SER A 73 -0.83 -22.96 0.53
C SER A 73 -1.98 -23.61 1.32
N ARG A 74 -2.21 -23.15 2.56
CA ARG A 74 -3.29 -23.63 3.43
C ARG A 74 -4.56 -22.79 3.35
N ILE A 75 -4.47 -21.57 2.81
CA ILE A 75 -5.63 -20.70 2.67
C ILE A 75 -6.52 -21.26 1.57
N ARG A 76 -7.76 -21.57 1.91
CA ARG A 76 -8.79 -21.99 0.95
C ARG A 76 -9.98 -21.08 1.07
N VAL A 77 -10.40 -20.53 -0.07
CA VAL A 77 -11.68 -19.83 -0.16
C VAL A 77 -12.65 -20.74 -0.88
N SER A 78 -13.82 -20.97 -0.28
CA SER A 78 -14.87 -21.81 -0.86
C SER A 78 -16.25 -21.18 -0.67
N GLY A 79 -17.25 -21.68 -1.39
CA GLY A 79 -18.64 -21.21 -1.27
C GLY A 79 -19.22 -20.67 -2.57
N MET A 80 -20.54 -20.52 -2.60
CA MET A 80 -21.29 -20.14 -3.79
C MET A 80 -20.99 -18.70 -4.23
N GLY A 81 -20.67 -17.81 -3.28
CA GLY A 81 -20.41 -16.40 -3.54
C GLY A 81 -19.16 -16.10 -4.37
N ILE A 82 -18.24 -17.08 -4.51
CA ILE A 82 -17.02 -16.95 -5.31
C ILE A 82 -17.03 -17.82 -6.57
N GLN A 83 -18.15 -18.50 -6.87
CA GLN A 83 -18.25 -19.30 -8.09
C GLN A 83 -18.44 -18.39 -9.32
N PRO A 84 -17.89 -18.77 -10.49
CA PRO A 84 -18.04 -17.97 -11.71
C PRO A 84 -19.50 -17.85 -12.19
N HIS A 85 -20.36 -18.78 -11.75
CA HIS A 85 -21.77 -18.87 -12.10
C HIS A 85 -22.59 -19.34 -10.88
N GLY A 86 -23.91 -19.15 -10.92
CA GLY A 86 -24.82 -19.67 -9.89
C GLY A 86 -25.15 -18.70 -8.74
N VAL A 87 -24.57 -17.50 -8.74
CA VAL A 87 -25.00 -16.40 -7.87
C VAL A 87 -26.27 -15.77 -8.43
N ILE A 88 -27.28 -15.56 -7.58
CA ILE A 88 -28.60 -15.07 -7.97
C ILE A 88 -28.76 -13.60 -7.54
N MET A 89 -29.23 -12.76 -8.46
CA MET A 89 -29.53 -11.36 -8.19
C MET A 89 -30.55 -11.23 -7.03
N ASN A 90 -30.30 -10.32 -6.09
CA ASN A 90 -31.14 -10.05 -4.92
C ASN A 90 -31.31 -11.24 -3.94
N ALA A 91 -30.48 -12.27 -4.04
CA ALA A 91 -30.42 -13.35 -3.05
C ALA A 91 -29.10 -13.27 -2.26
N PRO A 92 -29.10 -13.50 -0.94
CA PRO A 92 -27.87 -13.62 -0.17
C PRO A 92 -27.07 -14.85 -0.63
N THR A 93 -25.74 -14.74 -0.61
CA THR A 93 -24.80 -15.83 -0.91
C THR A 93 -23.61 -15.73 0.03
N ASP A 94 -22.99 -16.86 0.31
CA ASP A 94 -21.90 -16.97 1.28
C ASP A 94 -20.60 -17.44 0.62
N PHE A 95 -19.49 -17.11 1.28
CA PHE A 95 -18.20 -17.74 1.09
C PHE A 95 -17.52 -17.95 2.44
N MET A 96 -16.63 -18.93 2.50
CA MET A 96 -15.84 -19.29 3.67
C MET A 96 -14.37 -19.15 3.33
N VAL A 97 -13.59 -18.71 4.31
CA VAL A 97 -12.13 -18.65 4.25
C VAL A 97 -11.59 -19.57 5.33
N ASP A 98 -10.96 -20.66 4.91
CA ASP A 98 -10.27 -21.61 5.78
C ASP A 98 -8.77 -21.25 5.82
N MET A 99 -8.18 -21.28 7.02
CA MET A 99 -6.80 -20.87 7.31
C MET A 99 -5.98 -21.99 7.95
#